data_AF-X1NRM3-F1
#
_entry.id   AF-X1NRM3-F1
#
_cell.length_a   1.000
_cell.length_b   1.000
_cell.length_c   1.000
_cell.angle_alpha   90.00
_cell.angle_beta   90.00
_cell.angle_gamma   90.00
#
_symmetry.space_group_name_H-M   'P 1'
#
loop_
_entity.id
_entity.type
_entity.pdbx_description
1 polymer ?
#
loop_
_entity_poly.entity_id
_entity_poly.type
_entity_poly.pdbx_seq_one_letter_code
_entity_poly.pdbx_strand_id
1 'polypeptide(L)'
;ADIWKSIRSARIVIAELTGRNTNVFYEVGLAHTLGKPVIITTRNEDDVPFDLKGLRYRYYSVEDPFWGENLNKALNEMIQNLLTEQKYGTVFEDIKITGETKYEEKKITPAKKEKEKPSSDLTGVWQGTMKTRVRTYDCELDLVQQ
;
A
#
# COMPACT_ATOMS: atom_id res chain seq x y z
N ALA A 1 -11.13 8.39 6.63
CA ALA A 1 -10.81 9.48 5.65
C ALA A 1 -9.38 9.39 5.10
N ASP A 2 -8.50 8.55 5.65
CA ASP A 2 -7.08 8.47 5.26
C ASP A 2 -6.85 7.69 3.95
N ILE A 3 -7.48 6.52 3.80
CA ILE A 3 -7.36 5.65 2.61
C ILE A 3 -7.70 6.40 1.31
N TRP A 4 -8.77 7.21 1.32
CA TRP A 4 -9.13 8.06 0.17
C TRP A 4 -8.00 9.02 -0.24
N LYS A 5 -7.37 9.68 0.74
CA LYS A 5 -6.25 10.59 0.47
C LYS A 5 -5.04 9.84 -0.07
N SER A 6 -4.77 8.66 0.48
CA SER A 6 -3.70 7.77 0.02
C SER A 6 -3.92 7.31 -1.43
N ILE A 7 -5.10 6.81 -1.78
CA ILE A 7 -5.41 6.38 -3.16
C ILE A 7 -5.34 7.57 -4.12
N ARG A 8 -5.89 8.72 -3.75
CA ARG A 8 -5.88 9.92 -4.61
C ARG A 8 -4.45 10.41 -4.89
N SER A 9 -3.58 10.40 -3.88
CA SER A 9 -2.19 10.85 -3.99
C SER A 9 -1.24 9.79 -4.56
N ALA A 10 -1.62 8.51 -4.56
CA ALA A 10 -0.81 7.43 -5.10
C ALA A 10 -0.68 7.50 -6.63
N ARG A 11 0.53 7.25 -7.14
CA ARG A 11 0.80 7.10 -8.58
C ARG A 11 0.31 5.76 -9.12
N ILE A 12 0.53 4.71 -8.33
CA ILE A 12 0.23 3.32 -8.63
C ILE A 12 -0.33 2.73 -7.33
N VAL A 13 -1.32 1.86 -7.45
CA VAL A 13 -1.86 1.08 -6.33
C VAL A 13 -1.42 -0.37 -6.50
N ILE A 14 -0.97 -1.01 -5.42
CA ILE A 14 -0.71 -2.45 -5.39
C ILE A 14 -1.75 -3.07 -4.46
N ALA A 15 -2.53 -4.02 -4.97
CA ALA A 15 -3.63 -4.64 -4.25
C ALA A 15 -3.36 -6.13 -4.04
N GLU A 16 -3.39 -6.56 -2.79
CA GLU A 16 -3.22 -7.95 -2.37
C GLU A 16 -4.60 -8.56 -2.15
N LEU A 17 -4.98 -9.56 -2.96
CA LEU A 17 -6.33 -10.12 -2.97
C LEU A 17 -6.47 -11.45 -2.21
N THR A 18 -5.40 -11.96 -1.59
CA THR A 18 -5.49 -13.23 -0.87
C THR A 18 -6.53 -13.18 0.24
N GLY A 19 -7.33 -14.24 0.35
CA GLY A 19 -8.37 -14.36 1.37
C GLY A 19 -9.60 -13.51 1.10
N ARG A 20 -9.71 -12.89 -0.10
CA ARG A 20 -10.92 -12.22 -0.60
C ARG A 20 -11.44 -11.13 0.33
N ASN A 21 -10.55 -10.29 0.86
CA ASN A 21 -10.94 -9.20 1.74
C ASN A 21 -11.81 -8.16 0.98
N THR A 22 -13.07 -8.01 1.40
CA THR A 22 -14.04 -7.09 0.81
C THR A 22 -13.58 -5.63 0.79
N ASN A 23 -12.80 -5.21 1.79
CA ASN A 23 -12.30 -3.84 1.86
C ASN A 23 -11.29 -3.56 0.75
N VAL A 24 -10.43 -4.53 0.43
CA VAL A 24 -9.44 -4.37 -0.65
C VAL A 24 -10.15 -4.28 -2.01
N PHE A 25 -11.20 -5.08 -2.24
CA PHE A 25 -11.99 -4.96 -3.47
C PHE A 25 -12.66 -3.59 -3.61
N TYR A 26 -13.16 -3.01 -2.52
CA TYR A 26 -13.72 -1.67 -2.52
C TYR A 26 -12.65 -0.62 -2.89
N GLU A 27 -11.45 -0.73 -2.33
CA GLU A 27 -10.32 0.16 -2.63
C GLU A 27 -9.83 0.02 -4.08
N VAL A 28 -9.78 -1.19 -4.61
CA VAL A 28 -9.46 -1.47 -6.02
C VAL A 28 -10.48 -0.84 -6.94
N GLY A 29 -11.78 -1.01 -6.65
CA GLY A 29 -12.85 -0.34 -7.40
C GLY A 29 -12.68 1.17 -7.39
N LEU A 30 -12.40 1.75 -6.22
CA LEU A 30 -12.16 3.19 -6.08
C LEU A 30 -10.95 3.66 -6.89
N ALA A 31 -9.85 2.91 -6.86
CA ALA A 31 -8.65 3.21 -7.66
C ALA A 31 -8.95 3.16 -9.17
N HIS A 32 -9.71 2.16 -9.63
CA HIS A 32 -10.14 2.05 -11.02
C HIS A 32 -11.02 3.23 -11.47
N THR A 33 -11.96 3.67 -10.62
CA THR A 33 -12.80 4.84 -10.96
C THR A 33 -11.98 6.13 -11.12
N LEU A 34 -10.85 6.24 -10.41
CA LEU A 34 -9.91 7.35 -10.53
C LEU A 34 -8.91 7.18 -11.69
N GLY A 35 -9.04 6.11 -12.48
CA GLY A 35 -8.10 5.80 -13.57
C GLY A 35 -6.68 5.51 -13.08
N LYS A 36 -6.52 5.10 -11.82
CA LYS A 36 -5.20 4.77 -11.27
C LYS A 36 -4.79 3.38 -11.76
N PRO A 37 -3.53 3.21 -12.18
CA PRO A 37 -3.03 1.87 -12.47
C PRO A 37 -2.98 1.04 -11.18
N VAL A 38 -3.55 -0.16 -11.25
CA VAL A 38 -3.59 -1.12 -10.15
C VAL A 38 -2.79 -2.36 -10.54
N ILE A 39 -1.80 -2.71 -9.74
CA ILE A 39 -1.11 -4.00 -9.81
C ILE A 39 -1.79 -4.93 -8.82
N ILE A 40 -2.30 -6.05 -9.32
CA ILE A 40 -2.96 -7.05 -8.48
C ILE A 40 -1.97 -8.17 -8.14
N THR A 41 -1.88 -8.56 -6.87
CA THR A 41 -1.12 -9.72 -6.40
C THR A 41 -2.03 -10.66 -5.62
N THR A 42 -1.74 -11.95 -5.66
CA THR A 42 -2.49 -12.96 -4.88
C THR A 42 -1.64 -14.19 -4.61
N ARG A 43 -1.93 -14.89 -3.50
CA ARG A 43 -1.40 -16.23 -3.20
C ARG A 43 -2.29 -17.36 -3.66
N ASN A 44 -3.51 -17.03 -4.10
CA ASN A 44 -4.46 -18.00 -4.64
C ASN A 44 -5.23 -17.37 -5.80
N GLU A 45 -5.20 -18.00 -6.97
CA GLU A 45 -5.91 -17.51 -8.14
C GLU A 45 -7.44 -17.55 -7.98
N ASP A 46 -7.95 -18.44 -7.12
CA ASP A 46 -9.38 -18.55 -6.82
C ASP A 46 -9.91 -17.36 -6.02
N ASP A 47 -9.02 -16.59 -5.39
CA ASP A 47 -9.39 -15.39 -4.66
C ASP A 47 -9.70 -14.21 -5.61
N VAL A 48 -9.24 -14.28 -6.86
CA VAL A 48 -9.48 -13.25 -7.87
C VAL A 48 -10.90 -13.44 -8.45
N PRO A 49 -11.83 -12.48 -8.26
CA PRO A 49 -13.18 -12.56 -8.81
C PRO A 49 -13.15 -12.48 -10.34
N PHE A 50 -14.17 -13.05 -11.00
CA PHE A 50 -14.20 -13.18 -12.46
C PHE A 50 -14.06 -11.82 -13.18
N ASP A 51 -14.60 -10.74 -12.62
CA ASP A 51 -14.48 -9.38 -13.16
C ASP A 51 -13.03 -8.89 -13.23
N LEU A 52 -12.17 -9.35 -12.32
CA LEU A 52 -10.75 -9.00 -12.24
C LEU A 52 -9.84 -10.01 -12.93
N LYS A 53 -10.33 -11.21 -13.28
CA LYS A 53 -9.53 -12.24 -13.96
C LYS A 53 -9.08 -11.83 -15.38
N GLY A 54 -9.83 -10.93 -16.02
CA GLY A 54 -9.41 -10.34 -17.30
C GLY A 54 -8.24 -9.36 -17.17
N LEU A 55 -7.92 -8.92 -15.95
CA LEU A 55 -6.79 -8.05 -15.67
C LEU A 55 -5.54 -8.88 -15.36
N ARG A 56 -4.38 -8.31 -15.66
CA ARG A 56 -3.11 -8.94 -15.32
C ARG A 56 -2.89 -8.91 -13.80
N TYR A 57 -2.84 -10.07 -13.17
CA TYR A 57 -2.45 -10.24 -11.77
C TYR A 57 -1.17 -11.07 -11.65
N ARG A 58 -0.46 -10.90 -10.52
CA ARG A 58 0.75 -11.66 -10.19
C ARG A 58 0.46 -12.66 -9.06
N TYR A 59 0.43 -13.93 -9.43
CA TYR A 59 0.45 -15.02 -8.47
C TYR A 59 1.84 -15.19 -7.83
N TYR A 60 1.87 -15.48 -6.53
CA TYR A 60 3.07 -15.91 -5.81
C TYR A 60 2.72 -16.99 -4.78
N SER A 61 3.61 -17.96 -4.58
CA SER A 61 3.44 -19.06 -3.64
C SER A 61 4.43 -18.88 -2.50
N VAL A 62 3.99 -18.98 -1.25
CA VAL A 62 4.90 -18.84 -0.09
C VAL A 62 5.72 -20.12 0.15
N GLU A 63 5.37 -21.20 -0.55
CA GLU A 63 6.06 -22.48 -0.56
C GLU A 63 7.34 -22.43 -1.40
N ASP A 64 7.46 -21.48 -2.34
CA ASP A 64 8.72 -21.20 -3.06
C ASP A 64 9.70 -20.44 -2.15
N PRO A 65 10.87 -20.99 -1.79
CA PRO A 65 11.84 -20.31 -0.93
C PRO A 65 12.28 -18.92 -1.43
N PHE A 66 12.18 -18.67 -2.74
CA PHE A 66 12.58 -17.42 -3.38
C PHE A 66 11.40 -16.51 -3.75
N TRP A 67 10.19 -16.80 -3.25
CA TRP A 67 8.98 -16.08 -3.62
C TRP A 67 9.10 -14.57 -3.44
N GLY A 68 9.78 -14.12 -2.38
CA GLY A 68 9.94 -12.70 -2.07
C GLY A 68 10.81 -11.97 -3.09
N GLU A 69 11.92 -12.59 -3.51
CA GLU A 69 12.80 -12.05 -4.54
C GLU A 69 12.10 -12.05 -5.91
N ASN A 70 11.42 -13.16 -6.23
CA ASN A 70 10.67 -13.33 -7.47
C ASN A 70 9.52 -12.31 -7.58
N LEU A 71 8.79 -12.08 -6.49
CA LEU A 71 7.73 -11.08 -6.43
C LEU A 71 8.30 -9.67 -6.52
N ASN A 72 9.38 -9.37 -5.79
CA ASN A 72 10.04 -8.06 -5.85
C ASN A 72 10.51 -7.72 -7.27
N LYS A 73 11.18 -8.67 -7.93
CA LYS A 73 11.63 -8.51 -9.32
C LYS A 73 10.45 -8.26 -10.25
N ALA A 74 9.41 -9.08 -10.17
CA ALA A 74 8.22 -8.95 -11.01
C ALA A 74 7.49 -7.62 -10.78
N LEU A 75 7.33 -7.19 -9.52
CA LEU A 75 6.71 -5.90 -9.20
C LEU A 75 7.53 -4.73 -9.75
N ASN A 76 8.86 -4.77 -9.62
CA ASN A 76 9.73 -3.75 -10.18
C ASN A 76 9.59 -3.65 -11.70
N GLU A 77 9.60 -4.79 -12.41
CA GLU A 77 9.38 -4.81 -13.86
C GLU A 77 8.01 -4.22 -14.25
N MET A 78 6.93 -4.60 -13.54
CA MET A 78 5.59 -4.07 -13.78
C MET A 78 5.51 -2.55 -13.52
N ILE A 79 6.12 -2.08 -12.43
CA ILE A 79 6.18 -0.66 -12.08
C ILE A 79 7.00 0.12 -13.11
N GLN A 80 8.14 -0.39 -13.57
CA GLN A 80 8.93 0.27 -14.60
C GLN A 80 8.12 0.41 -15.89
N ASN A 81 7.46 -0.67 -16.34
CA ASN A 81 6.59 -0.63 -17.51
C ASN A 81 5.44 0.37 -17.36
N LEU A 82 4.85 0.48 -16.15
CA LEU A 82 3.83 1.46 -15.83
C LEU A 82 4.31 2.90 -15.98
N LEU A 83 5.52 3.17 -15.50
CA LEU A 83 6.12 4.50 -15.48
C LEU A 83 6.62 4.91 -16.86
N THR A 84 7.10 3.98 -17.68
CA THR A 84 7.65 4.25 -19.02
C THR A 84 6.57 4.33 -20.09
N GLU A 85 5.64 3.37 -20.13
CA GLU A 85 4.71 3.25 -21.24
C GLU A 85 3.39 4.01 -21.01
N GLN A 86 3.07 4.39 -19.77
CA GLN A 86 1.78 5.00 -19.36
C GLN A 86 0.53 4.29 -19.93
N LYS A 87 0.66 3.04 -20.36
CA LYS A 87 -0.39 2.25 -20.99
C LYS A 87 -0.65 1.02 -20.14
N TYR A 88 -1.41 1.22 -19.08
CA TYR A 88 -2.15 0.11 -18.49
C TYR A 88 -3.60 0.31 -18.84
N GLY A 89 -4.21 -0.75 -19.36
CA GLY A 89 -5.62 -0.77 -19.71
C GLY A 89 -6.41 -0.31 -18.50
N THR A 90 -7.00 0.87 -18.59
CA THR A 90 -8.07 1.22 -17.69
C THR A 90 -9.13 0.15 -17.89
N VAL A 91 -9.59 -0.48 -16.81
CA VAL A 91 -10.72 -1.43 -16.86
C VAL A 91 -11.92 -0.80 -17.59
N PHE A 92 -11.97 0.52 -17.60
CA PHE A 92 -12.94 1.35 -18.28
C PHE A 92 -12.23 2.24 -19.30
N GLU A 93 -12.35 1.94 -20.59
CA GLU A 93 -11.80 2.76 -21.69
C GLU A 93 -12.44 4.15 -21.74
N ASP A 94 -13.67 4.27 -21.22
CA ASP A 94 -14.47 5.51 -21.24
C ASP A 94 -14.13 6.50 -20.13
N ILE A 95 -13.33 6.12 -19.13
CA ILE A 95 -12.94 7.02 -18.04
C ILE A 95 -11.85 7.95 -18.55
N LYS A 96 -12.26 9.11 -19.07
CA LYS A 96 -11.37 10.24 -19.32
C LYS A 96 -10.98 10.84 -17.97
N ILE A 97 -9.73 10.61 -17.56
CA ILE A 97 -9.17 11.22 -16.35
C ILE A 97 -9.18 12.74 -16.53
N THR A 98 -10.20 13.40 -15.98
CA THR A 98 -10.32 14.86 -16.01
C THR A 98 -9.40 15.47 -14.97
N GLY A 99 -8.16 15.74 -15.39
CA GLY A 99 -7.18 16.52 -14.62
C GLY A 99 -5.83 15.84 -14.57
N GLU A 100 -4.77 16.58 -14.90
CA GLU A 100 -3.40 16.15 -14.64
C GLU A 100 -3.23 15.92 -13.13
N THR A 101 -3.14 14.65 -12.72
CA THR A 101 -2.73 14.35 -11.33
C THR A 101 -1.27 14.71 -11.19
N LYS A 102 -1.00 15.92 -10.69
CA LYS A 102 0.34 16.34 -10.28
C LYS A 102 0.73 15.54 -9.03
N TYR A 103 1.72 14.69 -9.17
CA TYR A 103 2.29 13.96 -8.05
C TYR A 103 3.43 14.79 -7.49
N GLU A 104 3.35 15.12 -6.20
CA GLU A 104 4.48 15.73 -5.51
C GLU A 104 5.65 14.73 -5.52
N GLU A 105 6.82 15.18 -5.98
CA GLU A 105 8.05 14.41 -5.83
C GLU A 105 8.38 14.31 -4.34
N LYS A 106 8.03 13.20 -3.71
CA LYS A 106 8.62 12.86 -2.41
C LYS A 106 10.10 12.59 -2.67
N LYS A 107 10.97 13.49 -2.21
CA LYS A 107 12.40 13.19 -2.06
C LYS A 107 12.51 11.86 -1.32
N ILE A 108 13.07 10.86 -1.99
CA ILE A 108 13.33 9.55 -1.41
C ILE A 108 14.24 9.80 -0.21
N THR A 109 13.65 9.86 0.97
CA THR A 109 14.42 9.88 2.19
C THR A 109 14.89 8.44 2.34
N PRO A 110 16.20 8.16 2.47
CA PRO A 110 16.67 6.81 2.68
C PRO A 110 15.86 6.18 3.81
N ALA A 111 15.41 4.94 3.60
CA ALA A 111 14.62 4.20 4.58
C ALA A 111 15.24 4.42 5.96
N LYS A 112 14.50 5.09 6.87
CA LYS A 112 14.96 5.19 8.25
C LYS A 112 15.17 3.75 8.70
N LYS A 113 16.39 3.41 9.16
CA LYS A 113 16.63 2.16 9.87
C LYS A 113 15.48 2.00 10.87
N GLU A 114 14.70 0.94 10.72
CA GLU A 114 13.72 0.56 11.74
C GLU A 114 14.48 0.59 13.06
N LYS A 115 14.04 1.45 13.99
CA LYS A 115 14.54 1.38 15.36
C LYS A 115 14.26 -0.05 15.80
N GLU A 116 15.27 -0.74 16.30
CA GLU A 116 15.10 -2.05 16.92
C GLU A 116 13.86 -1.98 17.81
N LYS A 117 12.91 -2.90 17.59
CA LYS A 117 11.74 -2.99 18.47
C LYS A 117 12.29 -3.00 19.91
N PRO A 118 11.76 -2.17 20.81
CA PRO A 118 12.15 -2.27 22.21
C PRO A 118 11.98 -3.74 22.62
N SER A 119 12.97 -4.24 23.38
CA SER A 119 12.92 -5.54 24.03
C SER A 119 11.48 -5.88 24.41
N SER A 120 11.03 -7.12 24.14
CA SER A 120 9.68 -7.59 24.44
C SER A 120 9.29 -7.48 25.92
N ASP A 121 10.24 -7.12 26.76
CA ASP A 121 10.03 -6.78 28.14
C ASP A 121 9.48 -5.35 28.30
N LEU A 122 8.15 -5.25 28.28
CA LEU A 122 7.39 -4.03 28.60
C LEU A 122 7.17 -3.87 30.12
N THR A 123 7.82 -4.68 30.96
CA THR A 123 7.65 -4.62 32.40
C THR A 123 8.42 -3.42 32.98
N GLY A 124 7.75 -2.62 33.82
CA GLY A 124 8.32 -1.41 34.40
C GLY A 124 7.27 -0.40 34.84
N VAL A 125 7.71 0.67 35.50
CA VAL A 125 6.86 1.81 35.85
C VAL A 125 6.84 2.78 34.67
N TRP A 126 5.65 2.95 34.09
CA TRP A 126 5.44 3.88 32.99
C TRP A 126 5.09 5.26 33.55
N GLN A 127 5.79 6.29 33.10
CA GLN A 127 5.43 7.68 33.39
C GLN A 127 4.98 8.35 32.10
N GLY A 128 3.77 8.91 32.13
CA GLY A 128 3.23 9.70 31.03
C GLY A 128 3.25 11.17 31.37
N THR A 129 3.72 12.01 30.45
CA THR A 129 3.58 13.46 30.58
C THR A 129 2.55 13.93 29.56
N MET A 130 1.44 14.49 30.03
CA MET A 130 0.41 15.06 29.17
C MET A 130 0.69 16.55 28.97
N LYS A 131 1.06 16.95 27.75
CA LYS A 131 1.26 18.36 27.41
C LYS A 131 0.01 18.88 26.71
N THR A 132 -0.68 19.82 27.36
CA THR A 132 -1.84 20.48 26.76
C THR A 132 -1.35 21.58 25.82
N ARG A 133 -1.59 21.44 24.52
CA ARG A 133 -1.55 22.57 23.58
C ARG A 133 -2.93 22.78 23.00
N VAL A 134 -3.26 24.05 22.74
CA VAL A 134 -4.58 24.53 22.34
C VAL A 134 -5.22 23.61 21.27
N ARG A 135 -6.15 22.76 21.75
CA ARG A 135 -6.98 21.79 20.99
C ARG A 135 -6.34 20.48 20.49
N THR A 136 -5.14 20.12 20.92
CA THR A 136 -4.56 18.79 20.67
C THR A 136 -3.94 18.21 21.95
N TYR A 137 -4.20 16.92 22.19
CA TYR A 137 -3.62 16.17 23.29
C TYR A 137 -2.41 15.39 22.77
N ASP A 138 -1.21 15.84 23.13
CA ASP A 138 0.02 15.08 22.87
C ASP A 138 0.40 14.33 24.16
N CYS A 139 0.46 13.01 24.06
CA CYS A 139 0.87 12.12 25.15
C CYS A 139 2.23 11.51 24.80
N GLU A 140 3.23 11.74 25.65
CA GLU A 140 4.53 11.07 25.60
C GLU A 140 4.59 10.07 26.78
N LEU A 141 4.85 8.80 26.47
CA LEU A 141 4.99 7.71 27.43
C LEU A 141 6.43 7.20 27.39
N ASP A 142 7.13 7.31 28.51
CA ASP A 142 8.50 6.81 28.67
C ASP A 142 8.55 5.69 29.71
N LEU A 143 9.32 4.65 29.39
CA LEU A 143 9.64 3.57 30.33
C LEU A 143 10.78 4.06 31.24
N VAL A 144 10.51 4.23 32.53
CA VAL A 144 11.54 4.63 33.50
C VAL A 144 12.19 3.36 34.06
N GLN A 145 13.43 3.09 33.67
CA GLN A 145 14.27 2.09 34.33
C GLN A 145 14.79 2.69 35.65
N GLN A 146 14.61 1.97 36.76
CA GLN A 146 15.16 2.37 38.07
C GLN A 146 16.69 2.27 38.10
#